data_AF-A0A5E4PX64-F1
#
_entry.id   AF-A0A5E4PX64-F1
#
_cell.length_a   1.000
_cell.length_b   1.000
_cell.length_c   1.000
_cell.angle_alpha   90.00
_cell.angle_beta   90.00
_cell.angle_gamma   90.00
#
_symmetry.space_group_name_H-M   'P 1'
#
loop_
_entity.id
_entity.type
_entity.pdbx_description
1 polymer ?
#
loop_
_entity_poly.entity_id
_entity_poly.type
_entity_poly.pdbx_seq_one_letter_code
_entity_poly.pdbx_strand_id
1 'polypeptide(L)'
;MSDFQNATEAASLAVQFDQTGQTNKAVECYRTAARLLDRICDQISPEKQTEIRSKVKEYLKRATFLQEQKDISQQAESERIMQKCYFLMQQALDADEAQLKDLALQLYTQAVEYAVSVKCSDGDINNKIKSVAEQALDRAEEIKGIKKLSALSINETKQPAVSPTRVQLQREQSVHLKVTGKQIYTEEEKEVLRQTSKINNNCFLPFMDIDLSEKFQYAIPFEDRASELKLSSKQEKEFSRWVRPHEVSSDPRLIVGDHVDCFSIKQTIVSDCSFVASLAVSALYEKRFNKKIITSIIYPKNKHKVPVYNPFGKYMVKLHLNGVRRKVIIDDRLPYSRHDRLLCSYSSNKNEFWVSMLEKAYMKVMGGYDFPGSNS
;
A
#
# COMPACT_ATOMS: atom_id res chain seq x y z
N MET A 1 21.75 -51.38 -12.12
CA MET A 1 22.78 -50.34 -12.25
C MET A 1 22.25 -48.98 -12.74
N SER A 2 21.13 -48.88 -13.47
CA SER A 2 20.69 -47.56 -13.97
C SER A 2 20.02 -46.67 -12.91
N ASP A 3 19.27 -47.23 -11.97
CA ASP A 3 18.47 -46.41 -11.04
C ASP A 3 19.31 -45.62 -10.02
N PHE A 4 20.46 -46.15 -9.57
CA PHE A 4 21.33 -45.44 -8.64
C PHE A 4 22.01 -44.24 -9.30
N GLN A 5 22.47 -44.42 -10.54
CA GLN A 5 23.08 -43.35 -11.32
C GLN A 5 22.06 -42.27 -11.69
N ASN A 6 20.86 -42.69 -12.10
CA ASN A 6 19.72 -41.78 -12.34
C ASN A 6 19.32 -41.02 -11.08
N ALA A 7 19.35 -41.65 -9.90
CA ALA A 7 19.07 -40.99 -8.63
C ALA A 7 20.12 -39.93 -8.27
N THR A 8 21.40 -40.22 -8.48
CA THR A 8 22.49 -39.27 -8.25
C THR A 8 22.47 -38.09 -9.23
N GLU A 9 22.15 -38.35 -10.50
CA GLU A 9 21.97 -37.30 -11.51
C GLU A 9 20.76 -36.40 -11.17
N ALA A 10 19.62 -37.00 -10.81
CA ALA A 10 18.43 -36.25 -10.38
C ALA A 10 18.70 -35.40 -9.13
N ALA A 11 19.48 -35.90 -8.16
CA ALA A 11 19.87 -35.16 -6.97
C ALA A 11 20.83 -33.99 -7.31
N SER A 12 21.80 -34.20 -8.20
CA SER A 12 22.71 -33.14 -8.65
C SER A 12 21.96 -32.03 -9.39
N LEU A 13 21.05 -32.39 -10.30
CA LEU A 13 20.19 -31.44 -10.99
C LEU A 13 19.26 -30.69 -10.02
N ALA A 14 18.72 -31.36 -8.99
CA ALA A 14 17.90 -30.72 -7.97
C ALA A 14 18.65 -29.60 -7.24
N VAL A 15 19.89 -29.86 -6.82
CA VAL A 15 20.75 -28.87 -6.16
C VAL A 15 21.09 -27.71 -7.11
N GLN A 16 21.39 -27.99 -8.37
CA GLN A 16 21.64 -26.95 -9.36
C GLN A 16 20.42 -26.06 -9.60
N PHE A 17 19.22 -26.65 -9.68
CA PHE A 17 17.97 -25.88 -9.83
C PHE A 17 17.62 -25.08 -8.57
N ASP A 18 17.93 -25.60 -7.38
CA ASP A 18 17.78 -24.87 -6.11
C ASP A 18 18.71 -23.65 -6.07
N GLN A 19 20.00 -23.82 -6.43
CA GLN A 19 20.97 -22.73 -6.49
C GLN A 19 20.65 -21.67 -7.55
N THR A 20 20.05 -22.08 -8.68
CA THR A 20 19.64 -21.17 -9.75
C THR A 20 18.24 -20.57 -9.56
N GLY A 21 17.56 -20.87 -8.44
CA GLY A 21 16.24 -20.32 -8.09
C GLY A 21 15.06 -20.90 -8.89
N GLN A 22 15.26 -21.99 -9.64
CA GLN A 22 14.19 -22.66 -10.40
C GLN A 22 13.42 -23.64 -9.52
N THR A 23 12.66 -23.12 -8.55
CA THR A 23 11.98 -23.87 -7.49
C THR A 23 11.10 -25.03 -8.00
N ASN A 24 10.32 -24.82 -9.06
CA ASN A 24 9.46 -25.88 -9.62
C ASN A 24 10.25 -27.11 -10.11
N LYS A 25 11.35 -26.87 -10.82
CA LYS A 25 12.20 -27.94 -11.34
C LYS A 25 12.97 -28.60 -10.22
N ALA A 26 13.45 -27.82 -9.25
CA ALA A 26 14.14 -28.33 -8.07
C ALA A 26 13.24 -29.29 -7.26
N VAL A 27 11.99 -28.90 -6.98
CA VAL A 27 11.03 -29.73 -6.23
C VAL A 27 10.76 -31.06 -6.94
N GLU A 28 10.50 -31.04 -8.25
CA GLU A 28 10.26 -32.27 -9.03
C GLU A 28 11.50 -33.16 -9.10
N CYS A 29 12.69 -32.59 -9.26
CA CYS A 29 13.95 -33.33 -9.24
C CYS A 29 14.23 -33.95 -7.85
N TYR A 30 14.00 -33.22 -6.75
CA TYR A 30 14.14 -33.76 -5.39
C TYR A 30 13.16 -34.89 -5.10
N ARG A 31 11.89 -34.77 -5.53
CA ARG A 31 10.89 -35.85 -5.41
C ARG A 31 11.26 -37.07 -6.25
N THR A 32 11.77 -36.85 -7.45
CA THR A 32 12.20 -37.93 -8.35
C THR A 32 13.41 -38.66 -7.79
N ALA A 33 14.41 -37.92 -7.29
CA ALA A 33 15.58 -38.49 -6.61
C ALA A 33 15.17 -39.32 -5.38
N ALA A 34 14.26 -38.80 -4.56
CA ALA A 34 13.72 -39.50 -3.39
C ALA A 34 13.01 -40.82 -3.78
N ARG A 35 12.16 -40.81 -4.81
CA ARG A 35 11.45 -42.02 -5.30
C ARG A 35 12.41 -43.07 -5.84
N LEU A 36 13.45 -42.67 -6.58
CA LEU A 36 14.44 -43.59 -7.13
C LEU A 36 15.29 -44.22 -6.02
N LEU A 37 15.70 -43.42 -5.03
CA LEU A 37 16.43 -43.92 -3.86
C LEU A 37 15.60 -44.88 -3.00
N ASP A 38 14.30 -44.65 -2.87
CA ASP A 38 13.40 -45.52 -2.10
C ASP A 38 13.26 -46.91 -2.75
N ARG A 39 13.15 -46.99 -4.09
CA ARG A 39 13.12 -48.26 -4.84
C ARG A 39 14.39 -49.09 -4.68
N ILE A 40 15.53 -48.43 -4.51
CA ILE A 40 16.83 -49.07 -4.37
C ILE A 40 17.07 -49.54 -2.92
N CYS A 41 16.35 -48.97 -1.96
CA CYS A 41 16.51 -49.27 -0.54
C CYS A 41 16.29 -50.76 -0.24
N ASP A 42 15.32 -51.41 -0.89
CA ASP A 42 15.00 -52.82 -0.66
C ASP A 42 16.06 -53.80 -1.21
N GLN A 43 17.00 -53.34 -2.05
CA GLN A 43 17.99 -54.18 -2.73
C GLN A 43 19.40 -54.13 -2.10
N ILE A 44 19.57 -53.41 -0.99
CA ILE A 44 20.89 -53.08 -0.42
C ILE A 44 21.03 -53.57 1.04
N SER A 45 22.26 -53.76 1.51
CA SER A 45 22.60 -54.11 2.90
C SER A 45 22.00 -53.15 3.96
N PRO A 46 21.65 -53.65 5.17
CA PRO A 46 20.89 -52.90 6.18
C PRO A 46 21.58 -51.62 6.66
N GLU A 47 22.92 -51.56 6.66
CA GLU A 47 23.67 -50.35 7.02
C GLU A 47 23.44 -49.23 6.00
N LYS A 48 23.58 -49.52 4.70
CA LYS A 48 23.35 -48.55 3.62
C LYS A 48 21.87 -48.20 3.45
N GLN A 49 20.95 -49.08 3.84
CA GLN A 49 19.51 -48.78 3.89
C GLN A 49 19.20 -47.61 4.81
N THR A 50 19.84 -47.55 5.99
CA THR A 50 19.63 -46.45 6.94
C THR A 50 20.13 -45.11 6.41
N GLU A 51 21.28 -45.11 5.73
CA GLU A 51 21.86 -43.91 5.09
C GLU A 51 20.98 -43.39 3.93
N ILE A 52 20.51 -44.30 3.07
CA ILE A 52 19.63 -43.95 1.94
C ILE A 52 18.29 -43.41 2.46
N ARG A 53 17.68 -44.03 3.47
CA ARG A 53 16.44 -43.51 4.08
C ARG A 53 16.62 -42.13 4.71
N SER A 54 17.79 -41.85 5.29
CA SER A 54 18.11 -40.52 5.81
C SER A 54 18.14 -39.48 4.68
N LYS A 55 18.83 -39.77 3.58
CA LYS A 55 18.91 -38.91 2.39
C LYS A 55 17.54 -38.70 1.72
N VAL A 56 16.72 -39.74 1.62
CA VAL A 56 15.34 -39.64 1.12
C VAL A 56 14.52 -38.68 1.98
N LYS A 57 14.62 -38.78 3.31
CA LYS A 57 13.94 -37.85 4.23
C LYS A 57 14.43 -36.41 4.06
N GLU A 58 15.73 -36.20 3.85
CA GLU A 58 16.32 -34.88 3.62
C GLU A 58 15.79 -34.26 2.32
N TYR A 59 15.82 -35.00 1.21
CA TYR A 59 15.31 -34.52 -0.09
C TYR A 59 13.81 -34.24 -0.06
N LEU A 60 13.02 -35.08 0.61
CA LEU A 60 11.60 -34.82 0.79
C LEU A 60 11.36 -33.57 1.65
N LYS A 61 12.10 -33.39 2.75
CA LYS A 61 12.01 -32.17 3.59
C LYS A 61 12.39 -30.91 2.82
N ARG A 62 13.43 -30.96 1.98
CA ARG A 62 13.82 -29.80 1.16
C ARG A 62 12.77 -29.51 0.10
N ALA A 63 12.22 -30.53 -0.55
CA ALA A 63 11.15 -30.39 -1.53
C ALA A 63 9.86 -29.81 -0.92
N THR A 64 9.46 -30.25 0.28
CA THR A 64 8.30 -29.68 0.99
C THR A 64 8.55 -28.24 1.39
N PHE A 65 9.74 -27.92 1.90
CA PHE A 65 10.10 -26.55 2.27
C PHE A 65 10.08 -25.58 1.07
N LEU A 66 10.65 -25.98 -0.07
CA LEU A 66 10.65 -25.17 -1.29
C LEU A 66 9.22 -24.99 -1.85
N GLN A 67 8.38 -26.02 -1.73
CA GLN A 67 6.97 -25.96 -2.11
C GLN A 67 6.20 -25.01 -1.18
N GLU A 68 6.35 -25.14 0.13
CA GLU A 68 5.71 -24.26 1.13
C GLU A 68 6.10 -22.79 0.93
N GLN A 69 7.40 -22.50 0.72
CA GLN A 69 7.85 -21.13 0.44
C GLN A 69 7.21 -20.55 -0.82
N LYS A 70 7.07 -21.37 -1.87
CA LYS A 70 6.40 -20.97 -3.10
C LYS A 70 4.91 -20.71 -2.86
N ASP A 71 4.22 -21.61 -2.16
CA ASP A 71 2.78 -21.51 -1.90
C ASP A 71 2.49 -20.25 -1.06
N ILE A 72 3.31 -19.95 -0.04
CA ILE A 72 3.23 -18.71 0.74
C ILE A 72 3.41 -17.47 -0.16
N SER A 73 4.41 -17.49 -1.05
CA SER A 73 4.68 -16.37 -1.95
C SER A 73 3.53 -16.13 -2.94
N GLN A 74 2.98 -17.22 -3.48
CA GLN A 74 1.87 -17.19 -4.44
C GLN A 74 0.54 -16.80 -3.78
N GLN A 75 0.32 -17.22 -2.53
CA GLN A 75 -0.82 -16.79 -1.73
C GLN A 75 -0.72 -15.29 -1.41
N ALA A 76 0.45 -14.81 -0.95
CA ALA A 76 0.68 -13.40 -0.68
C ALA A 76 0.49 -12.52 -1.94
N GLU A 77 0.94 -12.99 -3.10
CA GLU A 77 0.69 -12.30 -4.37
C GLU A 77 -0.81 -12.25 -4.72
N SER A 78 -1.53 -13.36 -4.53
CA SER A 78 -2.97 -13.43 -4.79
C SER A 78 -3.78 -12.55 -3.85
N GLU A 79 -3.43 -12.51 -2.56
CA GLU A 79 -4.02 -11.60 -1.57
C GLU A 79 -3.75 -10.14 -1.93
N ARG A 80 -2.55 -9.81 -2.41
CA ARG A 80 -2.20 -8.46 -2.85
C ARG A 80 -3.01 -8.00 -4.06
N ILE A 81 -3.19 -8.88 -5.04
CA ILE A 81 -4.04 -8.63 -6.21
C ILE A 81 -5.46 -8.32 -5.74
N MET A 82 -5.99 -9.16 -4.84
CA MET A 82 -7.32 -8.98 -4.28
C MET A 82 -7.45 -7.64 -3.54
N GLN A 83 -6.48 -7.27 -2.70
CA GLN A 83 -6.48 -5.98 -2.00
C GLN A 83 -6.50 -4.79 -2.98
N LYS A 84 -5.76 -4.87 -4.10
CA LYS A 84 -5.80 -3.86 -5.16
C LYS A 84 -7.17 -3.77 -5.82
N CYS A 85 -7.77 -4.90 -6.18
CA CYS A 85 -9.13 -4.94 -6.74
C CYS A 85 -10.15 -4.31 -5.79
N TYR A 86 -10.14 -4.69 -4.50
CA TYR A 86 -11.04 -4.11 -3.51
C TYR A 86 -10.81 -2.61 -3.31
N PHE A 87 -9.55 -2.17 -3.30
CA PHE A 87 -9.24 -0.74 -3.20
C PHE A 87 -9.82 0.05 -4.39
N LEU A 88 -9.64 -0.44 -5.62
CA LEU A 88 -10.20 0.20 -6.82
C LEU A 88 -11.72 0.24 -6.78
N MET A 89 -12.35 -0.89 -6.41
CA MET A 89 -13.80 -1.01 -6.30
C MET A 89 -14.37 -0.04 -5.25
N GLN A 90 -13.74 0.05 -4.08
CA GLN A 90 -14.18 0.96 -3.03
C GLN A 90 -14.07 2.42 -3.47
N GLN A 91 -13.00 2.80 -4.18
CA GLN A 91 -12.87 4.16 -4.70
C GLN A 91 -13.93 4.47 -5.76
N ALA A 92 -14.27 3.50 -6.63
CA ALA A 92 -15.34 3.67 -7.61
C ALA A 92 -16.71 3.84 -6.95
N LEU A 93 -17.02 3.03 -5.94
CA LEU A 93 -18.25 3.13 -5.14
C LEU A 93 -18.34 4.47 -4.42
N ASP A 94 -17.25 4.92 -3.78
CA ASP A 94 -17.20 6.20 -3.09
C ASP A 94 -17.45 7.37 -4.06
N ALA A 95 -16.94 7.30 -5.30
CA ALA A 95 -17.18 8.30 -6.34
C ALA A 95 -18.62 8.26 -6.89
N ASP A 96 -19.21 7.07 -7.04
CA ASP A 96 -20.60 6.88 -7.48
C ASP A 96 -21.60 7.44 -6.46
N GLU A 97 -21.42 7.11 -5.17
CA GLU A 97 -22.20 7.67 -4.06
C GLU A 97 -22.07 9.20 -3.97
N ALA A 98 -20.89 9.74 -4.30
CA ALA A 98 -20.64 11.18 -4.37
C ALA A 98 -21.24 11.86 -5.62
N GLN A 99 -21.95 11.12 -6.48
CA GLN A 99 -22.55 11.58 -7.73
C GLN A 99 -21.53 12.09 -8.77
N LEU A 100 -20.26 11.70 -8.65
CA LEU A 100 -19.20 12.02 -9.61
C LEU A 100 -19.17 10.98 -10.73
N LYS A 101 -20.20 10.97 -11.57
CA LYS A 101 -20.45 9.92 -12.58
C LYS A 101 -19.26 9.65 -13.51
N ASP A 102 -18.62 10.70 -14.02
CA ASP A 102 -17.48 10.55 -14.94
C ASP A 102 -16.27 9.89 -14.26
N LEU A 103 -15.98 10.30 -13.02
CA LEU A 103 -14.90 9.72 -12.22
C LEU A 103 -15.21 8.28 -11.82
N ALA A 104 -16.45 8.00 -11.37
CA ALA A 104 -16.89 6.66 -11.00
C ALA A 104 -16.76 5.69 -12.18
N LEU A 105 -17.17 6.11 -13.38
CA LEU A 105 -17.07 5.31 -14.60
C LEU A 105 -15.63 4.99 -14.99
N GLN A 106 -14.73 5.96 -14.87
CA GLN A 106 -13.29 5.73 -15.06
C GLN A 106 -12.74 4.71 -14.05
N LEU A 107 -13.09 4.86 -12.78
CA LEU A 107 -12.63 3.97 -11.70
C LEU A 107 -13.16 2.54 -11.84
N TYR A 108 -14.45 2.37 -12.18
CA TYR A 108 -15.02 1.05 -12.45
C TYR A 108 -14.38 0.38 -13.66
N THR A 109 -14.14 1.13 -14.75
CA THR A 109 -13.46 0.60 -15.94
C THR A 109 -12.05 0.11 -15.58
N GLN A 110 -11.31 0.90 -14.81
CA GLN A 110 -9.97 0.52 -14.32
C GLN A 110 -10.00 -0.71 -13.40
N ALA A 111 -11.00 -0.83 -12.54
CA ALA A 111 -11.17 -2.00 -11.68
C ALA A 111 -11.39 -3.28 -12.51
N VAL A 112 -12.23 -3.21 -13.56
CA VAL A 112 -12.48 -4.33 -14.48
C VAL A 112 -11.24 -4.66 -15.30
N GLU A 113 -10.57 -3.66 -15.89
CA GLU A 113 -9.34 -3.86 -16.64
C GLU A 113 -8.26 -4.54 -15.79
N TYR A 114 -8.08 -4.06 -14.55
CA TYR A 114 -7.15 -4.68 -13.61
C TYR A 114 -7.54 -6.12 -13.30
N ALA A 115 -8.81 -6.38 -12.96
CA ALA A 115 -9.30 -7.73 -12.66
C ALA A 115 -9.12 -8.72 -13.83
N VAL A 116 -9.35 -8.29 -15.08
CA VAL A 116 -9.17 -9.12 -16.27
C VAL A 116 -7.70 -9.35 -16.60
N SER A 117 -6.85 -8.35 -16.36
CA SER A 117 -5.41 -8.45 -16.66
C SER A 117 -4.67 -9.44 -15.75
N VAL A 118 -5.21 -9.73 -14.57
CA VAL A 118 -4.52 -10.52 -13.55
C VAL A 118 -4.88 -12.01 -13.64
N LYS A 119 -3.85 -12.86 -13.56
CA LYS A 119 -3.98 -14.31 -13.49
C LYS A 119 -3.71 -14.78 -12.07
N CYS A 120 -4.76 -14.99 -11.27
CA CYS A 120 -4.65 -15.65 -9.97
C CYS A 120 -4.62 -17.17 -10.13
N SER A 121 -3.72 -17.83 -9.41
CA SER A 121 -3.62 -19.30 -9.39
C SER A 121 -4.58 -19.96 -8.41
N ASP A 122 -5.01 -19.22 -7.39
CA ASP A 122 -6.00 -19.65 -6.41
C ASP A 122 -7.42 -19.48 -6.98
N GLY A 123 -8.17 -20.58 -7.03
CA GLY A 123 -9.51 -20.64 -7.59
C GLY A 123 -10.52 -19.79 -6.81
N ASP A 124 -10.43 -19.75 -5.49
CA ASP A 124 -11.39 -19.02 -4.65
C ASP A 124 -11.20 -17.51 -4.75
N ILE A 125 -9.93 -17.06 -4.76
CA ILE A 125 -9.58 -15.66 -4.95
C ILE A 125 -9.98 -15.21 -6.36
N ASN A 126 -9.73 -16.03 -7.38
CA ASN A 126 -10.12 -15.73 -8.75
C ASN A 126 -11.65 -15.59 -8.90
N ASN A 127 -12.43 -16.46 -8.26
CA ASN A 127 -13.89 -16.36 -8.26
C ASN A 127 -14.37 -15.07 -7.59
N LYS A 128 -13.75 -14.67 -6.46
CA LYS A 128 -14.05 -13.39 -5.80
C LYS A 128 -13.68 -12.19 -6.67
N ILE A 129 -12.52 -12.21 -7.35
CA ILE A 129 -12.10 -11.13 -8.27
C ILE A 129 -13.09 -11.02 -9.43
N LYS A 130 -13.52 -12.14 -10.02
CA LYS A 130 -14.55 -12.16 -11.06
C LYS A 130 -15.87 -11.56 -10.58
N SER A 131 -16.32 -11.94 -9.39
CA SER A 131 -17.54 -11.37 -8.80
C SER A 131 -17.43 -9.86 -8.59
N VAL A 132 -16.29 -9.37 -8.12
CA VAL A 132 -16.04 -7.92 -7.98
C VAL A 132 -16.03 -7.23 -9.35
N ALA A 133 -15.43 -7.85 -10.37
CA ALA A 133 -15.40 -7.32 -11.73
C ALA A 133 -16.80 -7.27 -12.37
N GLU A 134 -17.62 -8.31 -12.17
CA GLU A 134 -19.02 -8.35 -12.61
C GLU A 134 -19.83 -7.23 -11.94
N GLN A 135 -19.69 -7.06 -10.63
CA GLN A 135 -20.34 -5.96 -9.90
C GLN A 135 -19.90 -4.58 -10.40
N ALA A 136 -18.60 -4.41 -10.66
CA ALA A 136 -18.05 -3.16 -11.20
C ALA A 136 -18.61 -2.86 -12.61
N LEU A 137 -18.68 -3.88 -13.47
CA LEU A 137 -19.23 -3.76 -14.82
C LEU A 137 -20.72 -3.43 -14.78
N ASP A 138 -21.49 -4.14 -13.97
CA ASP A 138 -22.93 -3.93 -13.81
C ASP A 138 -23.26 -2.48 -13.39
N ARG A 139 -22.49 -1.93 -12.45
CA ARG A 139 -22.68 -0.54 -11.99
C ARG A 139 -22.20 0.47 -13.04
N ALA A 140 -21.11 0.19 -13.75
CA ALA A 140 -20.66 1.05 -14.85
C ALA A 140 -21.70 1.10 -15.99
N GLU A 141 -22.34 -0.02 -16.32
CA GLU A 141 -23.42 -0.10 -17.31
C GLU A 141 -24.68 0.66 -16.87
N GLU A 142 -25.01 0.60 -15.57
CA GLU A 142 -26.11 1.35 -14.99
C GLU A 142 -25.87 2.86 -15.07
N ILE A 143 -24.66 3.31 -14.75
CA ILE A 143 -24.24 4.72 -14.86
C ILE A 143 -24.28 5.18 -16.33
N LYS A 144 -23.85 4.34 -17.28
CA LYS A 144 -23.94 4.60 -18.73
C LYS A 144 -25.37 4.52 -19.28
N GLY A 145 -26.33 4.01 -18.51
CA GLY A 145 -27.72 3.83 -18.96
C GLY A 145 -27.93 2.66 -19.92
N ILE A 146 -26.99 1.72 -20.02
CA ILE A 146 -27.06 0.57 -20.94
C ILE A 146 -28.18 -0.40 -20.51
N LYS A 147 -28.37 -0.61 -19.20
CA LYS A 147 -29.50 -1.39 -18.66
C LYS A 147 -30.88 -0.72 -18.81
N LYS A 148 -30.93 0.59 -19.09
CA LYS A 148 -32.19 1.28 -19.41
C LYS A 148 -32.64 1.07 -20.86
N LEU A 149 -31.75 0.66 -21.76
CA LEU A 149 -32.11 0.40 -23.17
C LEU A 149 -32.87 -0.92 -23.36
N SER A 150 -32.72 -1.89 -22.44
CA SER A 150 -33.47 -3.16 -22.48
C SER A 150 -34.85 -3.11 -21.82
N ALA A 151 -35.23 -1.99 -21.20
CA ALA A 151 -36.47 -1.84 -20.43
C ALA A 151 -37.26 -0.56 -20.76
N LEU A 152 -37.29 -0.13 -22.02
CA LEU A 152 -38.18 0.92 -22.48
C LEU A 152 -39.30 0.35 -23.36
N SER A 153 -40.35 -0.14 -22.69
CA SER A 153 -41.72 -0.02 -23.20
C SER A 153 -42.33 1.28 -22.68
N ILE A 154 -43.11 1.89 -23.55
CA ILE A 154 -43.61 3.25 -23.57
C ILE A 154 -44.55 3.53 -22.38
N ASN A 155 -44.30 4.63 -21.67
CA ASN A 155 -45.31 5.68 -21.47
C ASN A 155 -44.69 6.93 -20.84
N GLU A 156 -44.73 8.03 -21.59
CA GLU A 156 -44.46 9.38 -21.13
C GLU A 156 -45.56 9.88 -20.19
N THR A 157 -45.19 10.76 -19.25
CA THR A 157 -45.97 11.97 -18.97
C THR A 157 -45.05 13.07 -18.45
N LYS A 158 -45.23 14.27 -19.00
CA LYS A 158 -44.41 15.46 -18.83
C LYS A 158 -44.88 16.34 -17.66
N GLN A 159 -43.88 16.95 -16.99
CA GLN A 159 -43.84 18.27 -16.31
C GLN A 159 -44.53 18.46 -14.94
N PRO A 160 -44.13 19.48 -14.12
CA PRO A 160 -43.12 20.54 -14.32
C PRO A 160 -42.04 20.63 -13.23
N ALA A 161 -41.04 21.48 -13.52
CA ALA A 161 -39.92 21.85 -12.66
C ALA A 161 -40.34 22.67 -11.42
N VAL A 162 -39.77 22.33 -10.26
CA VAL A 162 -39.74 23.18 -9.08
C VAL A 162 -38.35 23.09 -8.44
N SER A 163 -37.66 24.23 -8.39
CA SER A 163 -36.38 24.43 -7.71
C SER A 163 -36.53 24.26 -6.19
N PRO A 164 -35.58 23.63 -5.49
CA PRO A 164 -35.35 23.94 -4.09
C PRO A 164 -34.07 24.75 -3.93
N THR A 165 -34.29 25.96 -3.42
CA THR A 165 -33.32 26.89 -2.85
C THR A 165 -32.34 26.16 -1.95
N ARG A 166 -31.04 26.24 -2.29
CA ARG A 166 -29.93 25.74 -1.46
C ARG A 166 -29.87 26.54 -0.17
N VAL A 167 -30.22 25.91 0.95
CA VAL A 167 -30.00 26.45 2.29
C VAL A 167 -28.50 26.56 2.54
N GLN A 168 -27.99 27.79 2.65
CA GLN A 168 -26.66 28.08 3.17
C GLN A 168 -26.63 27.73 4.66
N LEU A 169 -25.87 26.70 5.03
CA LEU A 169 -25.46 26.49 6.41
C LEU A 169 -24.51 27.63 6.82
N GLN A 170 -25.05 28.60 7.55
CA GLN A 170 -24.27 29.60 8.28
C GLN A 170 -23.37 28.89 9.27
N ARG A 171 -22.06 28.89 8.98
CA ARG A 171 -21.03 28.61 9.97
C ARG A 171 -20.90 29.86 10.82
N GLU A 172 -21.34 29.79 12.07
CA GLU A 172 -21.20 30.87 13.05
C GLU A 172 -19.75 31.37 13.07
N GLN A 173 -19.62 32.65 12.82
CA GLN A 173 -18.36 33.35 12.67
C GLN A 173 -17.76 33.56 14.06
N SER A 174 -16.54 33.07 14.24
CA SER A 174 -15.62 33.61 15.23
C SER A 174 -15.39 35.09 14.90
N VAL A 175 -15.94 35.95 15.75
CA VAL A 175 -15.95 37.40 15.58
C VAL A 175 -14.52 37.92 15.54
N HIS A 176 -14.17 38.63 14.46
CA HIS A 176 -12.92 39.37 14.21
C HIS A 176 -11.69 38.63 13.65
N LEU A 177 -11.81 38.03 12.46
CA LEU A 177 -10.69 37.95 11.53
C LEU A 177 -11.14 38.47 10.15
N LYS A 178 -10.69 39.67 9.76
CA LYS A 178 -10.83 40.16 8.38
C LYS A 178 -9.87 39.37 7.51
N VAL A 179 -10.39 38.52 6.63
CA VAL A 179 -9.59 37.90 5.56
C VAL A 179 -9.28 39.00 4.54
N THR A 180 -8.15 39.67 4.72
CA THR A 180 -7.60 40.60 3.71
C THR A 180 -6.87 39.78 2.66
N GLY A 181 -7.51 39.57 1.50
CA GLY A 181 -6.89 38.95 0.33
C GLY A 181 -7.87 38.95 -0.84
N LYS A 182 -7.42 39.40 -2.02
CA LYS A 182 -8.14 39.15 -3.28
C LYS A 182 -8.08 37.63 -3.56
N GLN A 183 -9.09 37.07 -4.25
CA GLN A 183 -9.11 35.64 -4.62
C GLN A 183 -7.95 35.20 -5.53
N ILE A 184 -7.13 36.14 -6.00
CA ILE A 184 -6.05 35.94 -6.94
C ILE A 184 -4.78 36.54 -6.31
N TYR A 185 -3.74 35.71 -6.17
CA TYR A 185 -2.43 36.14 -5.69
C TYR A 185 -1.81 37.17 -6.65
N THR A 186 -1.13 38.18 -6.10
CA THR A 186 -0.31 39.10 -6.89
C THR A 186 0.89 38.37 -7.52
N GLU A 187 1.52 38.96 -8.54
CA GLU A 187 2.73 38.37 -9.13
C GLU A 187 3.87 38.24 -8.12
N GLU A 188 3.98 39.20 -7.19
CA GLU A 188 4.93 39.17 -6.08
C GLU A 188 4.65 38.00 -5.13
N GLU A 189 3.38 37.79 -4.74
CA GLU A 189 2.98 36.67 -3.90
C GLU A 189 3.23 35.32 -4.60
N LYS A 190 2.96 35.23 -5.91
CA LYS A 190 3.27 34.03 -6.70
C LYS A 190 4.76 33.76 -6.73
N GLU A 191 5.60 34.78 -6.87
CA GLU A 191 7.05 34.63 -6.86
C GLU A 191 7.56 34.17 -5.49
N VAL A 192 7.04 34.75 -4.40
CA VAL A 192 7.34 34.28 -3.03
C VAL A 192 6.93 32.82 -2.87
N LEU A 193 5.72 32.44 -3.31
CA LEU A 193 5.27 31.05 -3.27
C LEU A 193 6.19 30.13 -4.08
N ARG A 194 6.65 30.56 -5.26
CA ARG A 194 7.56 29.80 -6.13
C ARG A 194 8.91 29.59 -5.47
N GLN A 195 9.50 30.63 -4.87
CA GLN A 195 10.78 30.54 -4.18
C GLN A 195 10.68 29.66 -2.94
N THR A 196 9.68 29.89 -2.09
CA THR A 196 9.44 29.15 -0.85
C THR A 196 8.93 27.71 -1.07
N SER A 197 8.62 27.32 -2.32
CA SER A 197 8.30 25.94 -2.69
C SER A 197 9.54 25.05 -2.78
N LYS A 198 10.73 25.61 -3.00
CA LYS A 198 11.97 24.86 -3.10
C LYS A 198 12.56 24.65 -1.71
N ILE A 199 12.56 23.42 -1.22
CA ILE A 199 13.10 23.05 0.10
C ILE A 199 13.95 21.79 -0.10
N ASN A 200 15.22 21.81 0.32
CA ASN A 200 16.14 20.65 0.27
C ASN A 200 16.13 19.93 -1.08
N ASN A 201 16.34 20.68 -2.18
CA ASN A 201 16.32 20.21 -3.58
C ASN A 201 14.99 19.59 -4.06
N ASN A 202 13.94 19.67 -3.27
CA ASN A 202 12.59 19.23 -3.60
C ASN A 202 11.68 20.44 -3.86
N CYS A 203 10.65 20.25 -4.69
CA CYS A 203 9.63 21.25 -4.96
C CYS A 203 8.28 20.82 -4.34
N PHE A 204 7.82 21.55 -3.33
CA PHE A 204 6.54 21.30 -2.66
C PHE A 204 5.56 22.41 -3.01
N LEU A 205 4.67 22.18 -3.96
CA LEU A 205 3.70 23.19 -4.39
C LEU A 205 2.61 23.42 -3.34
N PRO A 206 2.00 24.63 -3.29
CA PRO A 206 0.81 24.87 -2.48
C PRO A 206 -0.28 23.85 -2.80
N PHE A 207 -0.96 23.37 -1.77
CA PHE A 207 -2.09 22.46 -1.90
C PHE A 207 -3.31 23.22 -2.44
N MET A 208 -3.88 22.73 -3.54
CA MET A 208 -5.05 23.30 -4.21
C MET A 208 -6.21 22.29 -4.27
N ASP A 209 -7.43 22.76 -4.54
CA ASP A 209 -8.60 21.87 -4.58
C ASP A 209 -8.51 20.80 -5.68
N ILE A 210 -7.78 21.08 -6.77
CA ILE A 210 -7.49 20.09 -7.81
C ILE A 210 -6.70 18.88 -7.27
N ASP A 211 -5.89 19.06 -6.22
CA ASP A 211 -5.14 17.97 -5.59
C ASP A 211 -6.03 16.97 -4.85
N LEU A 212 -7.29 17.33 -4.56
CA LEU A 212 -8.27 16.36 -4.02
C LEU A 212 -8.62 15.27 -5.04
N SER A 213 -8.38 15.52 -6.33
CA SER A 213 -8.54 14.56 -7.43
C SER A 213 -7.23 13.84 -7.82
N GLU A 214 -6.19 13.94 -6.98
CA GLU A 214 -4.90 13.27 -7.20
C GLU A 214 -5.07 11.76 -7.41
N LYS A 215 -4.39 11.21 -8.41
CA LYS A 215 -4.46 9.77 -8.73
C LYS A 215 -3.53 8.99 -7.81
N PHE A 216 -4.07 8.02 -7.09
CA PHE A 216 -3.32 7.16 -6.17
C PHE A 216 -3.08 5.75 -6.71
N GLN A 217 -3.51 5.49 -7.95
CA GLN A 217 -3.51 4.16 -8.57
C GLN A 217 -2.52 4.11 -9.73
N TYR A 218 -1.77 3.00 -9.81
CA TYR A 218 -0.72 2.80 -10.80
C TYR A 218 -0.60 1.32 -11.15
N ALA A 219 -0.18 1.00 -12.38
CA ALA A 219 0.04 -0.40 -12.78
C ALA A 219 1.13 -1.08 -11.93
N ILE A 220 2.20 -0.34 -11.65
CA ILE A 220 3.28 -0.72 -10.73
C ILE A 220 3.20 0.11 -9.44
N PRO A 221 3.64 -0.43 -8.29
CA PRO A 221 3.72 0.35 -7.06
C PRO A 221 4.49 1.66 -7.29
N PHE A 222 3.92 2.76 -6.83
CA PHE A 222 4.50 4.08 -6.97
C PHE A 222 5.87 4.12 -6.30
N GLU A 223 6.79 4.80 -6.98
CA GLU A 223 8.14 5.07 -6.51
C GLU A 223 8.43 6.54 -6.66
N ASP A 224 8.86 7.13 -5.56
CA ASP A 224 9.15 8.54 -5.50
C ASP A 224 10.61 8.76 -5.92
N ARG A 225 10.79 9.13 -7.19
CA ARG A 225 12.12 9.38 -7.79
C ARG A 225 12.90 10.49 -7.08
N ALA A 226 12.23 11.34 -6.30
CA ALA A 226 12.85 12.46 -5.61
C ALA A 226 13.39 12.10 -4.22
N SER A 227 13.31 10.84 -3.77
CA SER A 227 13.63 10.48 -2.39
C SER A 227 14.30 9.12 -2.25
N GLU A 228 15.62 9.08 -2.43
CA GLU A 228 16.44 8.29 -1.52
C GLU A 228 16.72 9.19 -0.30
N LEU A 229 15.89 9.06 0.72
CA LEU A 229 16.09 9.81 1.97
C LEU A 229 17.38 9.32 2.61
N LYS A 230 18.38 10.20 2.66
CA LYS A 230 19.66 9.90 3.30
C LYS A 230 19.41 9.45 4.74
N LEU A 231 19.92 8.28 5.10
CA LEU A 231 19.81 7.73 6.45
C LEU A 231 20.83 8.42 7.37
N SER A 232 20.50 8.53 8.66
CA SER A 232 21.48 8.95 9.66
C SER A 232 22.58 7.90 9.82
N SER A 233 23.78 8.30 10.26
CA SER A 233 24.89 7.35 10.48
C SER A 233 24.57 6.22 11.47
N LYS A 234 23.57 6.40 12.35
CA LYS A 234 23.11 5.32 13.24
C LYS A 234 22.20 4.33 12.50
N GLN A 235 21.26 4.83 11.70
CA GLN A 235 20.37 3.99 10.90
C GLN A 235 21.16 3.22 9.83
N GLU A 236 22.16 3.83 9.18
CA GLU A 236 23.00 3.17 8.17
C GLU A 236 23.70 1.90 8.71
N LYS A 237 24.14 1.92 9.97
CA LYS A 237 24.80 0.76 10.61
C LYS A 237 23.86 -0.45 10.74
N GLU A 238 22.59 -0.19 11.01
CA GLU A 238 21.58 -1.24 11.16
C GLU A 238 20.80 -1.52 9.88
N PHE A 239 20.91 -0.66 8.87
CA PHE A 239 20.16 -0.75 7.63
C PHE A 239 20.44 -2.07 6.91
N SER A 240 19.35 -2.71 6.49
CA SER A 240 19.35 -3.89 5.63
C SER A 240 18.82 -3.53 4.25
N ARG A 241 17.59 -3.04 4.19
CA ARG A 241 16.89 -2.76 2.93
C ARG A 241 15.72 -1.80 3.15
N TRP A 242 15.19 -1.27 2.06
CA TRP A 242 13.88 -0.62 2.05
C TRP A 242 12.79 -1.68 1.90
N VAL A 243 11.73 -1.59 2.69
CA VAL A 243 10.59 -2.51 2.64
C VAL A 243 9.28 -1.76 2.47
N ARG A 244 8.29 -2.37 1.84
CA ARG A 244 6.91 -1.86 1.79
C ARG A 244 6.07 -2.49 2.91
N PRO A 245 4.97 -1.86 3.35
CA PRO A 245 4.14 -2.37 4.46
C PRO A 245 3.69 -3.83 4.28
N HIS A 246 3.31 -4.23 3.06
CA HIS A 246 2.86 -5.59 2.75
C HIS A 246 3.97 -6.65 2.82
N GLU A 247 5.25 -6.26 2.88
CA GLU A 247 6.37 -7.21 3.01
C GLU A 247 6.65 -7.55 4.48
N VAL A 248 6.13 -6.76 5.42
CA VAL A 248 6.39 -6.88 6.86
C VAL A 248 5.12 -7.07 7.71
N SER A 249 3.94 -6.90 7.10
CA SER A 249 2.63 -7.03 7.74
C SER A 249 1.68 -7.83 6.84
N SER A 250 0.90 -8.73 7.45
CA SER A 250 -0.09 -9.54 6.75
C SER A 250 -1.37 -8.79 6.40
N ASP A 251 -1.76 -7.80 7.21
CA ASP A 251 -2.92 -6.94 6.96
C ASP A 251 -2.53 -5.47 7.14
N PRO A 252 -1.75 -4.90 6.21
CA PRO A 252 -1.25 -3.54 6.34
C PRO A 252 -2.42 -2.54 6.28
N ARG A 253 -2.53 -1.73 7.32
CA ARG A 253 -3.51 -0.65 7.45
C ARG A 253 -2.80 0.66 7.71
N LEU A 254 -3.37 1.75 7.21
CA LEU A 254 -2.82 3.05 7.54
C LEU A 254 -3.12 3.40 9.01
N ILE A 255 -4.36 3.18 9.45
CA ILE A 255 -4.83 3.38 10.83
C ILE A 255 -5.60 2.13 11.25
N VAL A 256 -5.38 1.64 12.47
CA VAL A 256 -6.12 0.51 13.03
C VAL A 256 -7.14 1.03 14.05
N GLY A 257 -8.42 0.71 13.81
CA GLY A 257 -9.54 1.22 14.61
C GLY A 257 -10.06 2.56 14.11
N ASP A 258 -10.82 3.26 14.95
CA ASP A 258 -11.54 4.48 14.55
C ASP A 258 -10.70 5.76 14.67
N HIS A 259 -9.62 5.73 15.47
CA HIS A 259 -8.83 6.91 15.83
C HIS A 259 -7.34 6.57 15.87
N VAL A 260 -6.49 7.56 15.58
CA VAL A 260 -5.06 7.48 15.86
C VAL A 260 -4.82 7.41 17.37
N ASP A 261 -3.94 6.50 17.81
CA ASP A 261 -3.65 6.32 19.23
C ASP A 261 -2.22 6.75 19.57
N CYS A 262 -2.08 7.68 20.51
CA CYS A 262 -0.77 8.20 20.92
C CYS A 262 0.07 7.14 21.65
N PHE A 263 -0.55 6.21 22.37
CA PHE A 263 0.15 5.15 23.11
C PHE A 263 0.75 4.08 22.19
N SER A 264 0.28 4.02 20.95
CA SER A 264 0.82 3.12 19.94
C SER A 264 2.19 3.58 19.43
N ILE A 265 2.54 4.87 19.54
CA ILE A 265 3.74 5.42 18.91
C ILE A 265 5.02 4.92 19.59
N LYS A 266 5.94 4.34 18.81
CA LYS A 266 7.26 3.88 19.23
C LYS A 266 8.34 4.60 18.43
N GLN A 267 9.25 5.25 19.15
CA GLN A 267 10.43 5.91 18.60
C GLN A 267 11.60 4.90 18.49
N THR A 268 12.40 5.00 17.44
CA THR A 268 13.57 4.13 17.20
C THR A 268 14.89 4.87 17.40
N ILE A 269 15.93 4.55 16.62
CA ILE A 269 17.38 4.76 16.82
C ILE A 269 17.83 6.25 16.77
N VAL A 270 16.88 7.14 17.07
CA VAL A 270 16.89 8.60 17.04
C VAL A 270 16.38 9.14 15.71
N SER A 271 15.07 9.36 15.68
CA SER A 271 14.40 10.35 14.84
C SER A 271 13.72 11.35 15.78
N ASP A 272 13.84 12.64 15.47
CA ASP A 272 13.39 13.82 16.24
C ASP A 272 12.31 13.57 17.31
N CYS A 273 12.70 13.56 18.61
CA CYS A 273 11.76 13.32 19.71
C CYS A 273 10.63 14.35 19.76
N SER A 274 10.89 15.57 19.27
CA SER A 274 9.90 16.62 19.22
C SER A 274 8.82 16.39 18.17
N PHE A 275 9.19 15.83 17.02
CA PHE A 275 8.25 15.43 15.99
C PHE A 275 7.31 14.36 16.54
N VAL A 276 7.87 13.34 17.19
CA VAL A 276 7.11 12.26 17.82
C VAL A 276 6.20 12.79 18.94
N ALA A 277 6.70 13.70 19.79
CA ALA A 277 5.92 14.33 20.84
C ALA A 277 4.75 15.16 20.27
N SER A 278 5.00 15.94 19.22
CA SER A 278 3.97 16.72 18.51
C SER A 278 2.89 15.82 17.92
N LEU A 279 3.30 14.66 17.39
CA LEU A 279 2.39 13.66 16.85
C LEU A 279 1.54 13.01 17.94
N ALA A 280 2.14 12.66 19.08
CA ALA A 280 1.44 12.09 20.22
C ALA A 280 0.40 13.08 20.79
N VAL A 281 0.76 14.35 20.96
CA VAL A 281 -0.16 15.41 21.41
C VAL A 281 -1.29 15.61 20.41
N SER A 282 -0.99 15.63 19.12
CA SER A 282 -1.99 15.78 18.06
C SER A 282 -2.96 14.60 18.02
N ALA A 283 -2.48 13.38 18.23
CA ALA A 283 -3.32 12.17 18.29
C ALA A 283 -4.24 12.19 19.52
N LEU A 284 -3.70 12.57 20.68
CA LEU A 284 -4.49 12.72 21.90
C LEU A 284 -5.55 13.82 21.75
N TYR A 285 -5.20 14.95 21.14
CA TYR A 285 -6.14 16.04 20.87
C TYR A 285 -7.27 15.58 19.93
N GLU A 286 -6.92 14.90 18.85
CA GLU A 286 -7.88 14.38 17.89
C GLU A 286 -8.87 13.42 18.55
N LYS A 287 -8.38 12.49 19.38
CA LYS A 287 -9.20 11.56 20.15
C LYS A 287 -10.08 12.26 21.20
N ARG A 288 -9.53 13.22 21.95
CA ARG A 288 -10.24 13.91 23.04
C ARG A 288 -11.34 14.85 22.54
N PHE A 289 -11.09 15.56 21.45
CA PHE A 289 -11.98 16.60 20.94
C PHE A 289 -12.73 16.20 19.66
N ASN A 290 -12.53 14.98 19.17
CA ASN A 290 -13.08 14.49 17.90
C ASN A 290 -12.78 15.44 16.72
N LYS A 291 -11.59 16.04 16.72
CA LYS A 291 -11.12 16.99 15.70
C LYS A 291 -9.99 16.37 14.90
N LYS A 292 -10.28 16.04 13.64
CA LYS A 292 -9.35 15.40 12.71
C LYS A 292 -8.16 16.31 12.35
N ILE A 293 -7.06 16.26 13.10
CA ILE A 293 -5.83 17.02 12.83
C ILE A 293 -4.85 16.18 12.02
N ILE A 294 -4.61 14.95 12.45
CA ILE A 294 -3.71 14.00 11.79
C ILE A 294 -4.43 13.33 10.62
N THR A 295 -5.62 12.77 10.86
CA THR A 295 -6.33 12.00 9.82
C THR A 295 -6.77 12.87 8.64
N SER A 296 -6.93 14.18 8.86
CA SER A 296 -7.34 15.11 7.80
C SER A 296 -6.22 15.54 6.85
N ILE A 297 -4.96 15.24 7.16
CA ILE A 297 -3.81 15.64 6.33
C ILE A 297 -3.24 14.51 5.47
N ILE A 298 -3.62 13.25 5.70
CA ILE A 298 -3.11 12.08 4.96
C ILE A 298 -4.11 11.64 3.89
N TYR A 299 -3.61 11.25 2.72
CA TYR A 299 -4.38 10.74 1.59
C TYR A 299 -3.68 9.52 0.97
N PRO A 300 -4.40 8.58 0.32
CA PRO A 300 -5.82 8.65 -0.07
C PRO A 300 -6.80 8.50 1.11
N LYS A 301 -8.04 8.96 0.90
CA LYS A 301 -9.14 8.86 1.88
C LYS A 301 -10.33 8.13 1.27
N ASN A 302 -11.10 7.47 2.13
CA ASN A 302 -12.42 6.95 1.77
C ASN A 302 -13.50 8.04 1.82
N LYS A 303 -14.74 7.68 1.49
CA LYS A 303 -15.93 8.54 1.57
C LYS A 303 -16.14 9.21 2.92
N HIS A 304 -15.75 8.57 4.02
CA HIS A 304 -15.86 9.11 5.38
C HIS A 304 -14.71 10.08 5.73
N LYS A 305 -13.88 10.44 4.75
CA LYS A 305 -12.69 11.29 4.89
C LYS A 305 -11.69 10.71 5.89
N VAL A 306 -11.65 9.38 6.01
CA VAL A 306 -10.67 8.64 6.82
C VAL A 306 -9.58 8.16 5.87
N PRO A 307 -8.30 8.36 6.23
CA PRO A 307 -7.20 7.96 5.37
C PRO A 307 -7.08 6.43 5.35
N VAL A 308 -6.80 5.87 4.18
CA VAL A 308 -6.82 4.42 3.94
C VAL A 308 -5.48 3.92 3.44
N TYR A 309 -5.20 2.63 3.69
CA TYR A 309 -4.04 1.97 3.10
C TYR A 309 -4.17 1.94 1.58
N ASN A 310 -3.08 2.28 0.89
CA ASN A 310 -2.98 2.23 -0.55
C ASN A 310 -2.01 1.13 -1.00
N PRO A 311 -2.47 0.02 -1.59
CA PRO A 311 -1.62 -1.07 -2.07
C PRO A 311 -0.77 -0.70 -3.30
N PHE A 312 -1.04 0.46 -3.92
CA PHE A 312 -0.22 1.05 -4.96
C PHE A 312 0.93 1.91 -4.41
N GLY A 313 1.03 2.07 -3.10
CA GLY A 313 2.20 2.64 -2.44
C GLY A 313 2.43 4.13 -2.65
N LYS A 314 1.43 4.89 -3.12
CA LYS A 314 1.48 6.36 -3.18
C LYS A 314 0.68 6.98 -2.04
N TYR A 315 1.26 7.94 -1.35
CA TYR A 315 0.57 8.75 -0.35
C TYR A 315 0.80 10.23 -0.62
N MET A 316 -0.15 11.03 -0.16
CA MET A 316 -0.05 12.48 -0.17
C MET A 316 -0.31 13.00 1.24
N VAL A 317 0.59 13.83 1.74
CA VAL A 317 0.50 14.46 3.04
C VAL A 317 0.44 15.98 2.85
N LYS A 318 -0.50 16.61 3.53
CA LYS A 318 -0.70 18.06 3.50
C LYS A 318 -0.02 18.69 4.72
N LEU A 319 1.16 19.27 4.54
CA LEU A 319 1.93 19.91 5.61
C LEU A 319 1.85 21.44 5.50
N HIS A 320 1.88 22.14 6.64
CA HIS A 320 1.94 23.60 6.67
C HIS A 320 3.40 24.05 6.73
N LEU A 321 3.92 24.58 5.63
CA LEU A 321 5.34 24.89 5.43
C LEU A 321 5.48 26.28 4.83
N ASN A 322 6.37 27.10 5.38
CA ASN A 322 6.64 28.47 4.92
C ASN A 322 5.35 29.30 4.74
N GLY A 323 4.42 29.21 5.71
CA GLY A 323 3.19 30.00 5.74
C GLY A 323 2.01 29.48 4.89
N VAL A 324 2.16 28.35 4.19
CA VAL A 324 1.09 27.80 3.34
C VAL A 324 0.99 26.28 3.47
N ARG A 325 -0.20 25.72 3.21
CA ARG A 325 -0.39 24.27 3.10
C ARG A 325 0.23 23.79 1.79
N ARG A 326 1.12 22.81 1.83
CA ARG A 326 1.83 22.27 0.68
C ARG A 326 1.57 20.78 0.52
N LYS A 327 1.56 20.34 -0.74
CA LYS A 327 1.42 18.94 -1.12
C LYS A 327 2.78 18.23 -1.02
N VAL A 328 2.85 17.19 -0.19
CA VAL A 328 4.01 16.31 -0.07
C VAL A 328 3.61 14.92 -0.55
N ILE A 329 4.11 14.52 -1.73
CA ILE A 329 3.96 13.15 -2.23
C ILE A 329 5.11 12.30 -1.70
N ILE A 330 4.78 11.10 -1.24
CA ILE A 330 5.74 10.06 -0.83
C ILE A 330 5.33 8.70 -1.41
N ASP A 331 6.31 7.83 -1.60
CA ASP A 331 6.05 6.38 -1.70
C ASP A 331 5.99 5.71 -0.32
N ASP A 332 5.63 4.44 -0.25
CA ASP A 332 5.43 3.67 0.98
C ASP A 332 6.64 2.84 1.43
N ARG A 333 7.81 2.98 0.80
CA ARG A 333 9.02 2.27 1.20
C ARG A 333 9.57 2.83 2.53
N LEU A 334 9.85 1.99 3.49
CA LEU A 334 10.36 2.36 4.81
C LEU A 334 11.72 1.70 5.06
N PRO A 335 12.64 2.36 5.79
CA PRO A 335 13.95 1.78 6.08
C PRO A 335 13.81 0.66 7.12
N TYR A 336 14.43 -0.49 6.85
CA TYR A 336 14.32 -1.69 7.66
C TYR A 336 15.68 -2.19 8.14
N SER A 337 15.72 -2.61 9.41
CA SER A 337 16.92 -3.10 10.09
C SER A 337 17.20 -4.55 9.75
N ARG A 338 18.46 -4.96 9.91
CA ARG A 338 18.89 -6.37 9.93
C ARG A 338 18.29 -7.17 11.08
N HIS A 339 17.72 -6.49 12.08
CA HIS A 339 17.05 -7.08 13.24
C HIS A 339 15.51 -7.08 13.11
N ASP A 340 14.99 -7.12 11.89
CA ASP A 340 13.56 -7.22 11.59
C ASP A 340 12.69 -6.15 12.28
N ARG A 341 13.13 -4.90 12.19
CA ARG A 341 12.44 -3.73 12.75
C ARG A 341 12.54 -2.52 11.83
N LEU A 342 11.51 -1.69 11.82
CA LEU A 342 11.55 -0.39 11.16
C LEU A 342 12.62 0.51 11.80
N LEU A 343 13.31 1.30 10.98
CA LEU A 343 14.34 2.27 11.40
C LEU A 343 13.80 3.71 11.51
N CYS A 344 12.51 3.90 11.27
CA CYS A 344 11.75 5.13 11.54
C CYS A 344 10.83 4.92 12.76
N SER A 345 10.11 5.95 13.20
CA SER A 345 9.05 5.75 14.20
C SER A 345 7.90 4.95 13.59
N TYR A 346 7.28 4.14 14.44
CA TYR A 346 6.29 3.15 14.04
C TYR A 346 5.23 2.97 15.12
N SER A 347 4.14 2.27 14.78
CA SER A 347 3.12 1.88 15.76
C SER A 347 3.51 0.57 16.44
N SER A 348 3.15 0.40 17.71
CA SER A 348 3.24 -0.88 18.43
C SER A 348 2.35 -1.95 17.79
N ASN A 349 1.33 -1.53 17.05
CA ASN A 349 0.57 -2.41 16.18
C ASN A 349 1.32 -2.60 14.86
N LYS A 350 1.77 -3.83 14.61
CA LYS A 350 2.54 -4.20 13.41
C LYS A 350 1.80 -3.98 12.08
N ASN A 351 0.47 -3.87 12.15
CA ASN A 351 -0.38 -3.64 10.99
C ASN A 351 -0.67 -2.15 10.75
N GLU A 352 -0.14 -1.23 11.56
CA GLU A 352 -0.47 0.19 11.48
C GLU A 352 0.73 1.05 11.03
N PHE A 353 0.53 1.89 10.02
CA PHE A 353 1.64 2.59 9.33
C PHE A 353 1.54 4.12 9.27
N TRP A 354 0.51 4.77 9.84
CA TRP A 354 0.35 6.24 9.76
C TRP A 354 1.54 7.02 10.34
N VAL A 355 2.13 6.53 11.45
CA VAL A 355 3.31 7.15 12.09
C VAL A 355 4.48 7.20 11.12
N SER A 356 4.81 6.04 10.53
CA SER A 356 5.94 5.91 9.62
C SER A 356 5.74 6.71 8.34
N MET A 357 4.51 6.76 7.81
CA MET A 357 4.19 7.56 6.62
C MET A 357 4.32 9.06 6.89
N LEU A 358 3.86 9.55 8.05
CA LEU A 358 4.00 10.96 8.40
C LEU A 358 5.45 11.35 8.67
N GLU A 359 6.21 10.52 9.39
CA GLU A 359 7.63 10.75 9.60
C GLU A 359 8.36 10.83 8.27
N LYS A 360 8.08 9.90 7.34
CA LYS A 360 8.69 9.93 6.01
C LYS A 360 8.38 11.21 5.24
N ALA A 361 7.13 11.67 5.26
CA ALA A 361 6.74 12.93 4.63
C ALA A 361 7.50 14.13 5.23
N TYR A 362 7.65 14.15 6.56
CA TYR A 362 8.38 15.20 7.25
C TYR A 362 9.88 15.15 6.96
N MET A 363 10.50 13.96 7.00
CA MET A 363 11.91 13.77 6.67
C MET A 363 12.23 14.12 5.22
N LYS A 364 11.29 13.87 4.28
CA LYS A 364 11.43 14.35 2.90
C LYS A 364 11.53 15.87 2.81
N VAL A 365 10.73 16.58 3.60
CA VAL A 365 10.82 18.05 3.68
C VAL A 365 12.13 18.49 4.32
N MET A 366 12.60 17.78 5.34
CA MET A 366 13.84 18.10 6.07
C MET A 366 15.12 17.63 5.38
N GLY A 367 15.03 16.96 4.23
CA GLY A 367 16.18 16.56 3.41
C GLY A 367 16.75 15.18 3.71
N GLY A 368 16.10 14.38 4.55
CA GLY A 368 16.51 13.02 4.91
C GLY A 368 16.28 12.69 6.38
N TYR A 369 16.63 11.46 6.76
CA TYR A 369 16.65 11.02 8.17
C TYR A 369 17.95 11.42 8.89
N ASP A 370 18.96 11.91 8.17
CA ASP A 370 20.18 12.54 8.74
C ASP A 370 19.90 13.95 9.30
N PHE A 371 18.73 14.12 9.93
CA PHE A 371 18.29 15.38 10.52
C PHE A 371 18.58 15.35 12.03
N PRO A 372 19.40 16.27 12.56
CA PRO A 372 19.88 16.22 13.96
C PRO A 372 18.80 16.55 15.01
N GLY A 373 17.55 16.80 14.60
CA GLY A 373 16.44 17.17 15.48
C GLY A 373 16.04 18.64 15.29
N SER A 374 14.80 18.97 15.60
CA SER A 374 14.31 20.35 15.58
C SER A 374 14.38 20.96 16.97
N ASN A 375 14.70 22.25 17.04
CA ASN A 375 14.54 23.02 18.28
C ASN A 375 13.03 23.17 18.52
N SER A 376 12.51 22.51 19.55
CA SER A 376 11.12 22.68 20.01
C SER A 376 10.95 23.85 20.93
#